data_AF-A0A6P6BM63-F1
#
_entry.id   AF-A0A6P6BM63-F1
#
_cell.length_a   1.000
_cell.length_b   1.000
_cell.length_c   1.000
_cell.angle_alpha   90.00
_cell.angle_beta   90.00
_cell.angle_gamma   90.00
#
_symmetry.space_group_name_H-M   'P 1'
#
loop_
_entity.id
_entity.type
_entity.pdbx_description
1 polymer ?
#
loop_
_entity_poly.entity_id
_entity_poly.type
_entity_poly.pdbx_seq_one_letter_code
_entity_poly.pdbx_strand_id
1 'polypeptide(L)'
;MSYTSNKLLPGNPQNCNEKQSPALEHLNLVKLQFQKADSDLDYIQYRLEYEIKANHPDSAGEKNPVTLLKELSAIKSRYQTLYARFKPIAVEQKETKNCICATFNKTMTMIQELQKQTDLELSPLTEEEKTAVQQLKSHMSDL
;
A
#
# COMPACT_ATOMS: atom_id res chain seq x y z
N MET A 1 -91.89 58.41 25.65
CA MET A 1 -90.87 58.29 26.73
C MET A 1 -90.75 56.81 27.05
N SER A 2 -89.63 56.10 26.97
CA SER A 2 -88.26 56.40 26.56
C SER A 2 -87.61 55.06 26.23
N TYR A 3 -86.81 55.02 25.16
CA TYR A 3 -85.97 53.89 24.80
C TYR A 3 -84.93 53.63 25.90
N THR A 4 -84.74 52.38 26.32
CA THR A 4 -83.51 51.93 26.98
C THR A 4 -82.92 50.80 26.14
N SER A 5 -82.03 51.20 25.24
CA SER A 5 -81.25 50.31 24.38
C SER A 5 -80.05 49.77 25.16
N ASN A 6 -79.87 48.46 25.10
CA ASN A 6 -78.77 47.72 25.69
C ASN A 6 -77.41 48.25 25.20
N LYS A 7 -76.49 48.53 26.13
CA LYS A 7 -75.04 48.56 25.83
C LYS A 7 -74.37 47.39 26.55
N LEU A 8 -74.24 46.27 25.83
CA LEU A 8 -73.17 45.32 26.10
C LEU A 8 -71.85 46.05 25.81
N LEU A 9 -71.03 46.21 26.84
CA LEU A 9 -69.64 46.63 26.70
C LEU A 9 -68.88 45.59 25.85
N PRO A 10 -68.12 46.02 24.83
CA PRO A 10 -67.32 45.10 24.04
C PRO A 10 -66.23 44.48 24.90
N GLY A 11 -66.12 43.15 24.82
CA GLY A 11 -65.04 42.39 25.42
C GLY A 11 -63.69 42.99 25.04
N ASN A 12 -62.88 43.20 26.08
CA ASN A 12 -61.49 43.60 25.94
C ASN A 12 -60.80 42.62 24.97
N PRO A 13 -60.26 43.04 23.82
CA PRO A 13 -59.46 42.15 23.00
C PRO A 13 -58.24 41.82 23.85
N GLN A 14 -58.20 40.58 24.35
CA GLN A 14 -56.99 39.97 24.84
C GLN A 14 -55.90 40.31 23.83
N ASN A 15 -54.97 41.15 24.27
CA ASN A 15 -53.70 41.31 23.62
C ASN A 15 -53.00 39.95 23.75
N CYS A 16 -53.30 39.05 22.81
CA CYS A 16 -52.52 37.87 22.56
C CYS A 16 -51.20 38.33 21.98
N ASN A 17 -50.34 38.89 22.83
CA ASN A 17 -48.92 38.70 22.70
C ASN A 17 -48.71 37.20 22.89
N GLU A 18 -48.95 36.44 21.82
CA GLU A 18 -48.56 35.04 21.71
C GLU A 18 -47.04 35.04 21.87
N LYS A 19 -46.58 34.93 23.11
CA LYS A 19 -45.16 34.76 23.41
C LYS A 19 -44.77 33.48 22.70
N GLN A 20 -44.04 33.60 21.60
CA GLN A 20 -43.47 32.47 20.88
C GLN A 20 -42.86 31.53 21.92
N SER A 21 -43.26 30.24 21.90
CA SER A 21 -42.78 29.28 22.92
C SER A 21 -41.24 29.31 22.97
N PRO A 22 -40.61 29.45 24.15
CA PRO A 22 -39.15 29.52 24.28
C PRO A 22 -38.41 28.36 23.60
N ALA A 23 -39.06 27.20 23.50
CA ALA A 23 -38.54 26.04 22.78
C ALA A 23 -38.44 26.24 21.26
N LEU A 24 -39.38 26.99 20.66
CA LEU A 24 -39.40 27.29 19.24
C LEU A 24 -38.34 28.35 18.86
N GLU A 25 -38.11 29.32 19.75
CA GLU A 25 -37.02 30.29 19.61
C GLU A 25 -35.64 29.62 19.70
N HIS A 26 -35.46 28.72 20.67
CA HIS A 26 -34.23 27.94 20.81
C HIS A 26 -33.99 27.03 19.60
N LEU A 27 -35.03 26.38 19.08
CA LEU A 27 -34.94 25.57 17.86
C LEU A 27 -34.54 26.41 16.64
N ASN A 28 -35.12 27.60 16.49
CA ASN A 28 -34.77 28.53 15.41
C ASN A 28 -33.33 29.04 15.54
N LEU A 29 -32.85 29.33 16.74
CA LEU A 29 -31.46 29.73 16.99
C LEU A 29 -30.49 28.60 16.61
N VAL A 30 -30.77 27.38 17.07
CA VAL A 30 -29.94 26.21 16.74
C VAL A 30 -29.93 25.97 15.23
N LYS A 31 -31.09 26.05 14.56
CA LYS A 31 -31.18 25.95 13.10
C LYS A 31 -30.33 27.01 12.39
N LEU A 32 -30.38 28.26 12.86
CA LEU A 32 -29.58 29.34 12.29
C LEU A 32 -28.08 29.13 12.51
N GLN A 33 -27.67 28.61 13.67
CA GLN A 33 -26.28 28.29 13.95
C GLN A 33 -25.75 27.17 13.04
N PHE A 34 -26.56 26.14 12.77
CA PHE A 34 -26.22 25.11 11.78
C PHE A 34 -26.12 25.68 10.37
N GLN A 35 -27.11 26.49 9.94
CA GLN A 35 -27.05 27.13 8.62
C GLN A 35 -25.81 28.02 8.45
N LYS A 36 -25.43 28.74 9.51
CA LYS A 36 -24.21 29.53 9.52
C LYS A 36 -22.97 28.64 9.45
N ALA A 37 -22.90 27.59 10.25
CA ALA A 37 -21.79 26.65 10.24
C ALA A 37 -21.62 25.98 8.86
N ASP A 38 -22.72 25.58 8.22
CA ASP A 38 -22.70 25.02 6.86
C ASP A 38 -22.15 26.05 5.85
N SER A 39 -22.67 27.29 5.89
CA SER A 39 -22.19 28.35 5.00
C SER A 39 -20.73 28.75 5.27
N ASP A 40 -20.28 28.70 6.53
CA ASP A 40 -18.88 28.96 6.88
C ASP A 40 -17.96 27.85 6.31
N LEU A 41 -18.39 26.59 6.36
CA LEU A 41 -17.66 25.45 5.77
C LEU A 41 -17.58 25.57 4.24
N ASP A 42 -18.68 25.92 3.59
CA ASP A 42 -18.72 26.15 2.14
C ASP A 42 -17.75 27.25 1.71
N TYR A 43 -17.69 28.35 2.48
CA TYR A 43 -16.75 29.44 2.23
C TYR A 43 -15.28 29.02 2.39
N ILE A 44 -14.98 28.22 3.44
CA ILE A 44 -13.63 27.67 3.65
C ILE A 44 -13.24 26.77 2.46
N GLN A 45 -14.12 25.87 2.02
CA GLN A 45 -13.86 25.02 0.88
C GLN A 45 -13.61 25.85 -0.39
N TYR A 46 -14.46 26.84 -0.67
CA TYR A 46 -14.31 27.72 -1.84
C TYR A 46 -12.95 28.43 -1.85
N ARG A 47 -12.54 28.99 -0.71
CA ARG A 47 -11.24 29.66 -0.58
C ARG A 47 -10.08 28.71 -0.83
N LEU A 48 -10.11 27.51 -0.24
CA LEU A 48 -9.06 26.51 -0.42
C LEU A 48 -8.97 26.06 -1.88
N GLU A 49 -10.10 25.80 -2.54
CA GLU A 49 -10.10 25.43 -3.96
C GLU A 49 -9.52 26.55 -4.83
N TYR A 50 -9.87 27.81 -4.55
CA TYR A 50 -9.33 28.95 -5.25
C TYR A 50 -7.81 29.07 -5.06
N GLU A 51 -7.33 28.99 -3.81
CA GLU A 51 -5.91 29.07 -3.48
C GLU A 51 -5.12 27.89 -4.10
N ILE A 52 -5.64 26.66 -4.07
CA ILE A 52 -4.99 25.49 -4.70
C ILE A 52 -4.89 25.66 -6.22
N LYS A 53 -5.95 26.15 -6.88
CA LYS A 53 -5.96 26.39 -8.33
C LYS A 53 -5.02 27.54 -8.72
N ALA A 54 -4.97 28.61 -7.92
CA ALA A 54 -4.16 29.79 -8.20
C ALA A 54 -2.65 29.55 -7.94
N ASN A 55 -2.31 28.73 -6.95
CA ASN A 55 -0.93 28.39 -6.60
C ASN A 55 -0.35 27.23 -7.42
N HIS A 56 -1.04 26.77 -8.46
CA HIS A 56 -0.49 25.80 -9.40
C HIS A 56 0.16 26.56 -10.57
N PRO A 57 1.48 26.82 -10.56
CA PRO A 57 2.17 26.75 -11.85
C PRO A 57 1.96 25.33 -12.36
N ASP A 58 1.90 25.12 -13.67
CA ASP A 58 2.09 23.79 -14.24
C ASP A 58 3.39 23.21 -13.66
N SER A 59 3.30 22.49 -12.54
CA SER A 59 4.46 21.94 -11.85
C SER A 59 4.83 20.70 -12.63
N ALA A 60 5.56 20.94 -13.73
CA ALA A 60 5.96 19.96 -14.72
C ALA A 60 6.92 18.87 -14.19
N GLY A 61 6.92 18.59 -12.89
CA GLY A 61 7.83 17.63 -12.26
C GLY A 61 7.34 16.97 -10.98
N GLU A 62 6.34 17.49 -10.26
CA GLU A 62 5.93 16.92 -8.97
C GLU A 62 4.74 15.97 -9.16
N LYS A 63 4.98 14.67 -8.95
CA LYS A 63 3.95 13.65 -9.14
C LYS A 63 2.88 13.77 -8.06
N ASN A 64 1.61 13.73 -8.49
CA ASN A 64 0.48 13.66 -7.58
C ASN A 64 0.62 12.47 -6.60
N PRO A 65 0.37 12.66 -5.28
CA PRO A 65 0.49 11.59 -4.28
C PRO A 65 -0.32 10.32 -4.58
N VAL A 66 -1.50 10.46 -5.20
CA VAL A 66 -2.34 9.32 -5.61
C VAL A 66 -1.63 8.48 -6.68
N THR A 67 -0.94 9.13 -7.62
CA THR A 67 -0.15 8.45 -8.65
C THR A 67 1.06 7.76 -8.03
N LEU A 68 1.77 8.43 -7.11
CA LEU A 68 2.91 7.85 -6.39
C LEU A 68 2.52 6.57 -5.61
N LEU A 69 1.37 6.57 -4.93
CA LEU A 69 0.89 5.38 -4.22
C LEU A 69 0.61 4.19 -5.15
N LYS A 70 0.08 4.45 -6.34
CA LYS A 70 -0.13 3.41 -7.37
C LYS A 70 1.20 2.85 -7.87
N GLU A 71 2.16 3.72 -8.16
CA GLU A 71 3.51 3.31 -8.61
C GLU A 71 4.23 2.48 -7.55
N LEU A 72 4.22 2.92 -6.29
CA LEU A 72 4.82 2.18 -5.16
C LEU A 72 4.19 0.79 -5.00
N SER A 73 2.88 0.69 -5.13
CA SER A 73 2.17 -0.59 -5.06
C SER A 73 2.58 -1.53 -6.20
N ALA A 74 2.74 -1.01 -7.42
CA ALA A 74 3.22 -1.78 -8.56
C ALA A 74 4.66 -2.26 -8.38
N ILE A 75 5.56 -1.40 -7.87
CA ILE A 75 6.95 -1.76 -7.57
C ILE A 75 7.02 -2.87 -6.52
N LYS A 76 6.26 -2.73 -5.42
CA LYS A 76 6.19 -3.74 -4.36
C LYS A 76 5.73 -5.10 -4.90
N SER A 77 4.68 -5.11 -5.71
CA SER A 77 4.16 -6.34 -6.32
C SER A 77 5.18 -7.02 -7.25
N ARG A 78 5.86 -6.23 -8.09
CA ARG A 78 6.92 -6.74 -8.98
C ARG A 78 8.08 -7.35 -8.20
N TYR A 79 8.53 -6.67 -7.13
CA TYR A 79 9.57 -7.20 -6.26
C TYR A 79 9.17 -8.53 -5.61
N GLN A 80 7.97 -8.59 -5.03
CA GLN A 80 7.46 -9.82 -4.40
C GLN A 80 7.38 -10.98 -5.39
N THR A 81 6.93 -10.70 -6.62
CA THR A 81 6.87 -11.69 -7.70
C THR A 81 8.26 -12.18 -8.09
N LEU A 82 9.22 -11.26 -8.27
CA LEU A 82 10.60 -11.60 -8.60
C LEU A 82 11.25 -12.44 -7.50
N TYR A 83 11.07 -12.04 -6.24
CA TYR A 83 11.60 -12.76 -5.09
C TYR A 83 11.03 -14.17 -4.98
N ALA A 84 9.71 -14.33 -5.15
CA ALA A 84 9.05 -15.63 -5.15
C ALA A 84 9.55 -16.56 -6.28
N ARG A 85 9.89 -16.00 -7.44
CA ARG A 85 10.49 -16.75 -8.56
C ARG A 85 11.96 -17.09 -8.32
N PHE A 86 12.73 -16.19 -7.71
CA PHE A 86 14.16 -16.39 -7.46
C PHE A 86 14.42 -17.45 -6.38
N LYS A 87 13.59 -17.50 -5.34
CA LYS A 87 13.76 -18.42 -4.21
C LYS A 87 13.92 -19.90 -4.62
N PRO A 88 13.03 -20.51 -5.43
CA PRO A 88 13.20 -21.89 -5.87
C PRO A 88 14.40 -22.08 -6.81
N ILE A 89 14.72 -21.09 -7.66
CA ILE A 89 15.88 -21.17 -8.57
C ILE A 89 17.18 -21.30 -7.77
N ALA A 90 17.35 -20.52 -6.71
CA ALA A 90 18.53 -20.61 -5.87
C ALA A 90 18.68 -21.99 -5.19
N VAL A 91 17.56 -22.60 -4.79
CA VAL A 91 17.53 -23.96 -4.23
C VAL A 91 17.89 -24.99 -5.30
N GLU A 92 17.25 -24.93 -6.46
CA GLU A 92 17.49 -25.86 -7.58
C GLU A 92 18.94 -25.78 -8.10
N GLN A 93 19.52 -24.57 -8.17
CA GLN A 93 20.93 -24.38 -8.50
C GLN A 93 21.85 -25.07 -7.50
N LYS A 94 21.57 -24.92 -6.19
CA LYS A 94 22.33 -25.59 -5.14
C LYS A 94 22.20 -27.11 -5.23
N GLU A 95 20.99 -27.62 -5.43
CA GLU A 95 20.72 -29.05 -5.56
C GLU A 95 21.39 -29.66 -6.80
N THR A 96 21.29 -28.98 -7.94
CA THR A 96 21.94 -29.38 -9.20
C THR A 96 23.45 -29.44 -9.04
N LYS A 97 24.04 -28.40 -8.43
CA LYS A 97 25.47 -28.34 -8.13
C LYS A 97 25.89 -29.52 -7.25
N ASN A 98 25.14 -29.80 -6.18
CA ASN A 98 25.42 -30.93 -5.29
C ASN A 98 25.29 -32.29 -6.01
N CYS A 99 24.29 -32.44 -6.88
CA CYS A 99 24.06 -33.66 -7.66
C CYS A 99 25.20 -33.95 -8.64
N ILE A 100 25.67 -32.91 -9.36
CA ILE A 100 26.83 -33.01 -10.26
C ILE A 100 28.07 -33.44 -9.47
N CYS A 101 28.31 -32.83 -8.30
CA CYS A 101 29.44 -33.18 -7.43
C CYS A 101 29.40 -34.65 -7.02
N ALA A 102 28.25 -35.10 -6.51
CA ALA A 102 28.08 -36.47 -6.04
C ALA A 102 28.30 -37.48 -7.17
N THR A 103 27.72 -37.21 -8.34
CA THR A 103 27.85 -38.06 -9.53
C THR A 103 29.30 -38.12 -10.00
N PHE A 104 29.96 -36.97 -10.10
CA PHE A 104 31.36 -36.89 -10.51
C PHE A 104 32.27 -37.67 -9.56
N ASN A 105 32.15 -37.46 -8.24
CA ASN A 105 32.94 -38.18 -7.25
C ASN A 105 32.71 -39.70 -7.31
N LYS A 106 31.46 -40.13 -7.47
CA LYS A 106 31.12 -41.55 -7.60
C LYS A 106 31.75 -42.17 -8.85
N THR A 107 31.64 -41.51 -9.99
CA THR A 107 32.26 -41.98 -11.24
C THR A 107 33.78 -42.04 -11.11
N MET A 108 34.41 -41.03 -10.49
CA MET A 108 35.85 -41.03 -10.24
C MET A 108 36.28 -42.22 -9.38
N THR A 109 35.54 -42.51 -8.29
CA THR A 109 35.81 -43.68 -7.45
C THR A 109 35.66 -44.99 -8.23
N MET A 110 34.59 -45.15 -9.02
CA MET A 110 34.41 -46.35 -9.86
C MET A 110 35.54 -46.54 -10.86
N ILE A 111 36.00 -45.47 -11.52
CA ILE A 111 37.13 -45.52 -12.45
C ILE A 111 38.40 -45.98 -11.72
N GLN A 112 38.69 -45.43 -10.55
CA GLN A 112 39.85 -45.82 -9.74
C GLN A 112 39.80 -47.28 -9.29
N GLU A 113 38.62 -47.80 -8.95
CA GLU A 113 38.44 -49.21 -8.59
C GLU A 113 38.68 -50.15 -9.78
N LEU A 114 38.14 -49.82 -10.96
CA LEU A 114 38.36 -50.60 -12.17
C LEU A 114 39.82 -50.61 -12.62
N GLN A 115 40.51 -49.47 -12.49
CA GLN A 115 41.95 -49.37 -12.77
C GLN A 115 42.76 -50.33 -11.91
N LYS A 116 42.48 -50.37 -10.59
CA LYS A 116 43.13 -51.30 -9.65
C LYS A 116 42.88 -52.77 -9.99
N GLN A 117 41.74 -53.10 -10.58
CA GLN A 117 41.41 -54.48 -10.97
C GLN A 117 42.10 -54.94 -12.26
N THR A 118 42.52 -54.00 -13.12
CA THR A 118 43.01 -54.31 -14.48
C THR A 118 44.52 -54.11 -14.63
N ASP A 119 45.24 -53.82 -13.54
CA ASP A 119 46.68 -53.46 -13.51
C ASP A 119 47.06 -52.37 -14.53
N LEU A 120 46.10 -51.49 -14.85
CA LEU A 120 46.27 -50.40 -15.80
C LEU A 120 46.79 -49.18 -15.03
N GLU A 121 48.11 -48.98 -14.99
CA GLU A 121 48.69 -47.74 -14.47
C GLU A 121 48.36 -46.58 -15.41
N LEU A 122 47.48 -45.69 -14.95
CA LEU A 122 47.27 -44.40 -15.58
C LEU A 122 48.17 -43.36 -14.93
N SER A 123 48.67 -42.44 -15.76
CA SER A 123 49.46 -41.30 -15.27
C SER A 123 48.70 -40.56 -14.16
N PRO A 124 49.41 -40.10 -13.11
CA PRO A 124 48.82 -39.25 -12.09
C PRO A 124 48.09 -38.07 -12.73
N LEU A 125 47.00 -37.66 -12.09
CA LEU A 125 46.23 -36.49 -12.50
C LEU A 125 47.20 -35.30 -12.69
N THR A 126 47.09 -34.64 -13.83
CA THR A 126 47.91 -33.46 -14.16
C THR A 126 47.59 -32.32 -13.18
N GLU A 127 48.52 -31.36 -13.03
CA GLU A 127 48.31 -30.22 -12.13
C GLU A 127 47.08 -29.38 -12.53
N GLU A 128 46.77 -29.31 -13.82
CA GLU A 128 45.60 -28.63 -14.36
C GLU A 128 44.30 -29.32 -13.92
N GLU A 129 44.25 -30.65 -14.00
CA GLU A 129 43.10 -31.45 -13.54
C GLU A 129 42.95 -31.42 -12.00
N LYS A 130 44.05 -31.44 -11.23
CA LYS A 130 44.00 -31.26 -9.77
C LYS A 130 43.43 -29.90 -9.40
N THR A 131 43.85 -28.86 -10.12
CA THR A 131 43.35 -27.49 -9.94
C THR A 131 41.87 -27.40 -10.29
N ALA A 132 41.42 -28.05 -11.38
CA ALA A 132 40.02 -28.11 -11.77
C ALA A 132 39.14 -28.78 -10.71
N VAL A 133 39.60 -29.89 -10.10
CA VAL A 133 38.89 -30.54 -8.98
C VAL A 133 38.79 -29.63 -7.76
N GLN A 134 39.87 -28.88 -7.45
CA GLN A 134 39.88 -27.97 -6.31
C GLN A 134 39.00 -26.74 -6.54
N GLN A 135 39.01 -26.18 -7.76
CA GLN A 135 38.11 -25.11 -8.18
C GLN A 135 36.65 -25.57 -8.10
N LEU A 136 36.36 -26.77 -8.60
CA LEU A 136 35.05 -27.39 -8.49
C LEU A 136 34.62 -27.47 -7.01
N LYS A 137 35.46 -27.99 -6.11
CA LYS A 137 35.15 -28.05 -4.67
C LYS A 137 34.97 -26.68 -4.01
N SER A 138 35.71 -25.66 -4.44
CA SER A 138 35.57 -24.29 -3.91
C SER A 138 34.24 -23.65 -4.32
N HIS A 139 33.91 -23.68 -5.62
CA HIS A 139 32.63 -23.20 -6.15
C HIS A 139 31.46 -24.02 -5.60
N MET A 140 31.76 -25.27 -5.23
CA MET A 140 31.09 -26.19 -4.32
C MET A 140 30.49 -25.61 -3.03
N SER A 141 31.30 -24.81 -2.35
CA SER A 141 31.15 -24.53 -0.92
C SER A 141 30.53 -23.15 -0.63
N ASP A 142 30.56 -22.24 -1.61
CA ASP A 142 30.23 -20.82 -1.39
C ASP A 142 28.74 -20.44 -1.61
N LEU A 143 27.79 -21.38 -1.43
CA LEU A 143 26.34 -21.08 -1.44
C LEU A 143 25.49 -22.05 -0.60
#